data_AF-A0A2S9FU47-F1
#
_entry.id   AF-A0A2S9FU47-F1
#
_cell.length_a   1.000
_cell.length_b   1.000
_cell.length_c   1.000
_cell.angle_alpha   90.00
_cell.angle_beta   90.00
_cell.angle_gamma   90.00
#
_symmetry.space_group_name_H-M   'P 1'
#
loop_
_entity.id
_entity.type
_entity.pdbx_description
1 polymer ?
#
loop_
_entity_poly.entity_id
_entity_poly.type
_entity_poly.pdbx_seq_one_letter_code
_entity_poly.pdbx_strand_id
1 'polypeptide(L)'
;GCGDCGVKSNCLSVQPVDTEFGRKTRIDQTSCNTDYSCLDGDCPSFVTVEVRPEKKRRGRTAPTPPALPDLSTESVTATHNVFFAGIG
;
A
#
# COMPACT_ATOMS: atom_id res chain seq x y z
N GLY A 1 -9.54 -6.36 14.01
CA GLY A 1 -10.66 -5.39 14.00
C GLY A 1 -10.07 -4.04 13.65
N CYS A 2 -10.84 -3.07 13.14
CA CYS A 2 -10.26 -1.78 12.74
C CYS A 2 -10.11 -0.77 13.90
N GLY A 3 -10.23 -1.19 15.16
CA GLY A 3 -10.01 -0.30 16.30
C GLY A 3 -10.94 0.93 16.30
N ASP A 4 -10.38 2.11 16.54
CA ASP A 4 -11.03 3.42 16.45
C ASP A 4 -10.82 4.12 15.09
N CYS A 5 -10.35 3.40 14.07
CA CYS A 5 -10.12 3.91 12.70
C CYS A 5 -11.31 4.69 12.14
N GLY A 6 -12.56 4.24 12.37
CA GLY A 6 -13.75 4.96 11.92
C GLY A 6 -13.94 6.34 12.59
N VAL A 7 -13.49 6.51 13.83
CA VAL A 7 -13.53 7.80 14.55
C VAL A 7 -12.41 8.72 14.07
N LYS A 8 -11.21 8.18 13.83
CA LYS A 8 -10.04 8.96 13.39
C LYS A 8 -10.16 9.43 11.94
N SER A 9 -10.59 8.55 11.04
CA SER A 9 -10.72 8.86 9.61
C SER A 9 -12.05 9.50 9.24
N ASN A 10 -13.09 9.33 10.06
CA ASN A 10 -14.46 9.67 9.65
C ASN A 10 -14.84 9.02 8.29
N CYS A 11 -14.23 7.88 7.96
CA CYS A 11 -14.38 7.23 6.66
C CYS A 11 -15.62 6.34 6.64
N LEU A 12 -16.56 6.66 5.76
CA LEU A 12 -17.82 5.92 5.58
C LEU A 12 -17.61 4.48 5.09
N SER A 13 -16.45 4.17 4.52
CA SER A 13 -16.08 2.82 4.07
C SER A 13 -15.76 1.88 5.24
N VAL A 14 -15.59 2.41 6.46
CA VAL A 14 -15.33 1.63 7.68
C VAL A 14 -16.66 1.21 8.30
N GLN A 15 -17.21 0.07 7.88
CA GLN A 15 -18.57 -0.34 8.23
C GLN A 15 -18.59 -1.39 9.36
N PRO A 16 -19.41 -1.21 10.40
CA PRO A 16 -19.62 -2.23 11.42
C PRO A 16 -20.44 -3.39 10.86
N VAL A 17 -19.99 -4.62 11.14
CA VAL A 17 -20.66 -5.86 10.73
C VAL A 17 -20.78 -6.80 11.92
N ASP A 18 -21.95 -7.43 12.08
CA ASP A 18 -22.16 -8.42 13.12
C ASP A 18 -21.58 -9.77 12.70
N THR A 19 -20.90 -10.43 13.63
CA THR A 19 -20.29 -11.76 13.44
C THR A 19 -20.52 -12.62 14.68
N GLU A 20 -20.31 -13.93 14.57
CA GLU A 20 -20.37 -14.86 15.70
C GLU A 20 -19.37 -14.51 16.82
N PHE A 21 -18.28 -13.79 16.50
CA PHE A 21 -17.26 -13.33 17.43
C PHE A 21 -17.53 -11.89 17.95
N GLY A 22 -18.77 -11.42 17.85
CA GLY A 22 -19.21 -10.07 18.19
C GLY A 22 -19.12 -9.08 17.04
N ARG A 23 -19.33 -7.80 17.34
CA ARG A 23 -19.27 -6.70 16.37
C ARG A 23 -17.83 -6.56 15.83
N LYS A 24 -17.68 -6.66 14.51
CA LYS A 24 -16.42 -6.44 13.78
C LYS A 24 -16.59 -5.30 12.79
N THR A 25 -15.52 -5.00 12.07
CA THR A 25 -15.46 -3.93 11.08
C THR A 25 -15.01 -4.50 9.75
N ARG A 26 -15.68 -4.11 8.67
CA ARG A 26 -15.32 -4.43 7.27
C ARG A 26 -15.04 -3.11 6.54
N ILE A 27 -14.02 -3.13 5.68
CA ILE A 27 -13.71 -2.01 4.78
C ILE A 27 -14.41 -2.28 3.44
N ASP A 28 -15.29 -1.37 3.03
CA ASP A 28 -15.80 -1.33 1.66
C ASP A 28 -14.70 -0.79 0.73
N GLN A 29 -14.12 -1.69 -0.06
CA GLN A 29 -13.02 -1.35 -0.95
C GLN A 29 -13.45 -0.38 -2.05
N THR A 30 -14.69 -0.47 -2.53
CA THR A 30 -15.17 0.31 -3.68
C THR A 30 -15.37 1.79 -3.36
N SER A 31 -15.64 2.11 -2.10
CA SER A 31 -15.82 3.48 -1.63
C SER A 31 -14.60 4.04 -0.90
N CYS A 32 -13.55 3.23 -0.72
CA CYS A 32 -12.39 3.62 0.07
C CYS A 32 -11.57 4.69 -0.67
N ASN A 33 -11.50 5.89 -0.09
CA ASN A 33 -10.66 6.98 -0.58
C ASN A 33 -9.20 6.89 -0.11
N THR A 34 -8.84 5.81 0.59
CA THR A 34 -7.52 5.62 1.18
C THR A 34 -7.14 6.72 2.18
N ASP A 35 -8.03 6.97 3.15
CA ASP A 35 -7.71 7.83 4.29
C ASP A 35 -6.68 7.16 5.23
N TYR A 36 -5.45 7.67 5.20
CA TYR A 36 -4.34 7.17 6.01
C TYR A 36 -4.37 7.61 7.48
N SER A 37 -5.29 8.49 7.89
CA SER A 37 -5.42 8.89 9.30
C SER A 37 -5.80 7.73 10.23
N CYS A 38 -6.25 6.60 9.70
CA CYS A 38 -6.40 5.36 10.47
C CYS A 38 -5.09 4.81 11.04
N LEU A 39 -3.93 5.25 10.53
CA LEU A 39 -2.62 4.96 11.12
C LEU A 39 -2.40 5.68 12.46
N ASP A 40 -3.12 6.79 12.70
CA ASP A 40 -3.08 7.55 13.95
C ASP A 40 -4.04 6.98 15.02
N GLY A 41 -4.75 5.91 14.69
CA GLY A 41 -5.66 5.19 15.58
C GLY A 41 -5.07 3.90 16.12
N ASP A 42 -5.75 3.32 17.11
CA ASP A 42 -5.45 2.02 17.68
C ASP A 42 -6.06 0.91 16.81
N CYS A 43 -5.64 0.83 15.54
CA CYS A 43 -6.08 -0.22 14.63
C CYS A 43 -5.22 -1.49 14.81
N PRO A 44 -5.72 -2.58 15.42
CA PRO A 44 -4.93 -3.81 15.64
C PRO A 44 -4.65 -4.59 14.33
N SER A 45 -4.96 -4.00 13.18
CA SER A 45 -4.61 -4.52 11.85
C SER A 45 -3.26 -3.98 11.37
N PHE A 46 -2.74 -2.92 11.99
CA PHE A 46 -1.45 -2.33 11.67
C PHE A 46 -0.43 -2.62 12.77
N VAL A 47 0.82 -2.84 12.37
CA VAL A 47 1.98 -2.96 13.25
C VAL A 47 3.06 -2.02 12.71
N THR A 48 3.53 -1.12 13.58
CA THR A 48 4.68 -0.27 13.29
C THR A 48 5.94 -0.95 13.80
N VAL A 49 6.91 -1.15 12.92
CA VAL A 49 8.22 -1.72 13.29
C VAL A 49 9.25 -0.59 13.27
N GLU A 50 9.72 -0.19 14.44
CA GLU A 50 10.87 0.70 14.55
C GLU A 50 12.16 -0.09 14.27
N VAL A 51 12.71 0.10 13.08
CA VAL A 51 14.05 -0.38 12.76
C VAL A 51 15.06 0.61 13.32
N ARG A 52 15.98 0.12 14.17
CA ARG A 52 17.18 0.90 14.47
C ARG A 52 17.92 1.13 13.16
N PRO A 53 18.45 2.33 12.88
CA PRO A 53 19.27 2.55 11.70
C PRO A 53 20.37 1.49 11.74
N GLU A 54 20.37 0.59 10.75
CA GLU A 54 21.40 -0.43 10.66
C GLU A 54 22.75 0.28 10.75
N LYS A 55 23.67 -0.20 11.60
CA LYS A 55 25.09 0.21 11.49
C LYS A 55 25.40 0.10 10.01
N LYS A 56 25.74 1.23 9.35
CA LYS A 56 26.02 1.30 7.90
C LYS A 56 26.62 -0.02 7.48
N ARG A 57 25.83 -0.87 6.82
CA ARG A 57 26.35 -2.11 6.27
C ARG A 57 27.53 -1.68 5.43
N ARG A 58 28.73 -2.20 5.73
CA ARG A 58 29.89 -1.99 4.84
C ARG A 58 29.38 -2.24 3.44
N GLY A 59 29.40 -1.20 2.60
CA GLY A 59 28.82 -1.28 1.27
C GLY A 59 29.36 -2.54 0.62
N ARG A 60 28.48 -3.51 0.35
CA ARG A 60 28.86 -4.68 -0.42
C ARG A 60 29.21 -4.13 -1.78
N THR A 61 30.45 -4.31 -2.22
CA THR A 61 30.83 -4.02 -3.60
C THR A 61 29.86 -4.80 -4.49
N ALA A 62 29.01 -4.08 -5.22
CA ALA A 62 28.16 -4.71 -6.20
C ALA A 62 29.07 -5.37 -7.24
N PRO A 63 28.81 -6.62 -7.65
CA PRO A 63 29.54 -7.20 -8.77
C PRO A 63 29.29 -6.34 -10.01
N THR A 64 30.33 -6.20 -10.84
CA THR A 64 30.18 -5.54 -12.14
C THR A 64 29.16 -6.34 -12.96
N PRO A 65 28.04 -5.72 -13.39
CA PRO A 65 27.10 -6.40 -14.26
C PRO A 65 27.77 -6.75 -15.59
N PRO A 66 27.39 -7.87 -16.23
CA PRO A 66 27.89 -8.19 -17.56
C PRO A 66 27.47 -7.10 -18.56
N ALA A 67 28.32 -6.84 -19.55
CA ALA A 67 27.94 -5.99 -20.66
C ALA A 67 26.79 -6.65 -21.42
N LEU A 68 25.62 -6.01 -21.40
CA LEU A 68 24.49 -6.39 -22.24
C LEU A 68 24.57 -5.61 -23.55
N PRO A 69 24.20 -6.20 -24.69
CA PRO A 69 24.04 -5.45 -25.92
C PRO A 69 22.95 -4.39 -25.75
N ASP A 70 23.12 -3.25 -26.39
CA ASP A 70 22.08 -2.23 -26.44
C ASP A 70 20.83 -2.82 -27.11
N LEU A 71 19.69 -2.73 -26.41
CA LEU A 71 18.40 -3.07 -26.99
C LEU A 71 18.03 -1.96 -27.97
N SER A 72 17.63 -2.35 -29.18
CA SER A 72 17.04 -1.40 -30.12
C SER A 72 15.76 -0.84 -29.51
N THR A 73 15.78 0.44 -29.14
CA THR A 73 14.58 1.16 -28.76
C THR A 73 13.88 1.58 -30.04
N GLU A 74 12.64 1.11 -30.24
CA GLU A 74 11.81 1.65 -31.30
C GLU A 74 11.34 3.05 -30.91
N SER A 75 11.32 3.96 -31.88
CA SER A 75 10.73 5.28 -31.70
C SER A 75 9.22 5.15 -31.54
N VAL A 76 8.63 6.00 -30.70
CA VAL A 76 7.17 6.07 -30.56
C VAL A 76 6.60 6.57 -31.88
N THR A 77 5.92 5.69 -32.63
CA THR A 77 5.37 6.00 -33.97
C THR A 77 4.00 6.69 -33.92
N ALA A 78 3.29 6.57 -32.80
CA ALA A 78 2.00 7.21 -32.58
C ALA A 78 1.66 7.34 -31.08
N THR A 79 0.75 8.25 -30.77
CA THR A 79 0.15 8.36 -29.44
C THR A 79 -0.84 7.22 -29.23
N HIS A 80 -0.68 6.48 -28.13
CA HIS A 80 -1.58 5.39 -27.75
C HIS A 80 -2.30 5.75 -26.45
N ASN A 81 -3.60 5.52 -26.39
CA ASN A 81 -4.35 5.60 -25.15
C ASN A 81 -4.19 4.27 -24.40
N VAL A 82 -3.57 4.32 -23.22
CA VAL A 82 -3.42 3.13 -22.36
C VAL A 82 -4.49 3.21 -21.28
N PHE A 83 -5.43 2.27 -21.30
CA PHE A 83 -6.44 2.12 -20.26
C PHE A 83 -5.98 1.04 -19.27
N PHE A 84 -5.71 1.45 -18.03
CA PHE A 84 -5.51 0.51 -16.94
C PHE A 84 -6.88 0.16 -16.33
N ALA A 85 -7.40 -1.01 -16.68
CA ALA A 85 -8.57 -1.58 -16.05
C ALA A 85 -8.21 -2.13 -14.66
N GLY A 86 -7.94 -1.23 -13.72
CA GLY A 86 -7.79 -1.56 -12.30
C GLY A 86 -9.03 -1.13 -11.54
N ILE A 87 -9.62 -2.05 -10.77
CA ILE A 87 -10.53 -1.73 -9.67
C ILE A 87 -9.64 -1.38 -8.47
N GLY A 88 -9.65 -0.09 -8.11
CA GLY A 88 -9.32 0.34 -6.76
C GLY A 88 -10.47 -0.03 -5.82
#